data_AF-A0A8D5U7Z9-F1
#
_entry.id   AF-A0A8D5U7Z9-F1
#
_cell.length_a   1.000
_cell.length_b   1.000
_cell.length_c   1.000
_cell.angle_alpha   90.00
_cell.angle_beta   90.00
_cell.angle_gamma   90.00
#
_symmetry.space_group_name_H-M   'P 1'
#
loop_
_entity.id
_entity.type
_entity.pdbx_description
1 polymer ?
#
loop_
_entity_poly.entity_id
_entity_poly.type
_entity_poly.pdbx_seq_one_letter_code
_entity_poly.pdbx_strand_id
1 'polypeptide(L)' 'MDKVIFGLLSLVLTFFDVKIGLMTIRELYGPKAYSLALSPEFLIFYVSIVFMIEYYIISAVSTKILHFLKQ' A
#
# COMPACT_ATOMS: atom_id res chain seq x y z
N MET A 1 -20.48 -5.24 -0.88
CA MET A 1 -19.86 -5.47 0.44
C MET A 1 -18.38 -5.77 0.29
N ASP A 2 -18.02 -6.67 -0.62
CA ASP A 2 -16.63 -7.12 -0.88
C ASP A 2 -15.66 -5.98 -1.22
N LYS A 3 -16.08 -5.00 -2.05
CA LYS A 3 -15.23 -3.85 -2.41
C LYS A 3 -14.85 -2.97 -1.22
N VAL A 4 -15.75 -2.83 -0.24
CA VAL A 4 -15.49 -2.06 0.99
C VAL A 4 -14.52 -2.81 1.88
N ILE A 5 -14.67 -4.13 2.00
CA ILE A 5 -13.77 -5.00 2.76
C ILE A 5 -12.36 -4.96 2.14
N PHE A 6 -12.23 -5.07 0.83
CA PHE A 6 -10.93 -4.97 0.15
C PHE A 6 -10.31 -3.59 0.31
N GLY A 7 -11.12 -2.52 0.22
CA GLY A 7 -10.66 -1.16 0.46
C GLY A 7 -10.11 -0.97 1.88
N LEU A 8 -10.83 -1.45 2.89
CA LEU A 8 -10.40 -1.37 4.29
C LEU A 8 -9.15 -2.21 4.56
N LEU A 9 -9.09 -3.43 4.01
CA LEU A 9 -7.91 -4.28 4.14
C LEU A 9 -6.67 -3.63 3.52
N SER A 10 -6.85 -3.03 2.34
CA SER A 10 -5.77 -2.30 1.65
C SER A 10 -5.34 -1.08 2.46
N LEU A 11 -6.28 -0.29 3.01
CA LEU A 11 -5.91 0.85 3.86
C LEU A 11 -5.03 0.45 5.04
N VAL A 12 -5.34 -0.68 5.68
CA VAL A 12 -4.55 -1.19 6.81
C VAL A 12 -3.15 -1.58 6.35
N LEU A 13 -3.02 -2.33 5.25
CA LEU A 13 -1.72 -2.73 4.71
C LEU A 13 -0.87 -1.53 4.29
N THR A 14 -1.47 -0.56 3.61
CA THR A 14 -0.80 0.64 3.11
C THR A 14 -0.11 1.39 4.24
N PHE A 15 -0.73 1.44 5.42
CA PHE A 15 -0.14 2.10 6.57
C PHE A 15 1.18 1.44 7.02
N PHE A 16 1.23 0.09 7.01
CA PHE A 16 2.44 -0.65 7.33
C PHE A 16 3.50 -0.51 6.24
N ASP A 17 3.10 -0.66 4.97
CA ASP A 17 4.02 -0.64 3.82
C ASP A 17 4.63 0.74 3.60
N VAL A 18 3.86 1.80 3.79
CA VAL A 18 4.37 3.18 3.71
C VAL A 18 5.42 3.41 4.80
N LYS A 19 5.17 2.95 6.03
CA LYS A 19 6.13 3.10 7.14
C LYS A 19 7.43 2.35 6.86
N ILE A 20 7.33 1.10 6.39
CA ILE A 20 8.50 0.29 6.02
C ILE A 20 9.27 0.96 4.89
N GLY A 21 8.59 1.38 3.81
CA GLY A 21 9.23 2.02 2.67
C GLY A 21 9.94 3.33 3.03
N LEU A 22 9.35 4.16 3.91
CA LEU A 22 10.02 5.37 4.41
C LEU A 22 11.27 5.05 5.25
N MET A 23 11.24 4.01 6.09
CA MET A 23 12.42 3.56 6.81
C MET A 23 13.51 3.05 5.86
N THR A 24 13.13 2.27 4.84
CA THR A 24 14.05 1.81 3.81
C THR A 24 14.68 2.97 3.05
N ILE A 25 13.92 4.02 2.73
CA ILE A 25 14.47 5.24 2.11
C ILE A 25 15.54 5.86 3.00
N ARG A 26 15.30 5.93 4.31
CA ARG A 26 16.28 6.46 5.28
C ARG A 26 17.55 5.62 5.32
N GLU A 27 17.43 4.30 5.30
CA GLU A 27 18.58 3.38 5.38
C GLU A 27 19.42 3.39 4.10
N LEU A 28 18.78 3.39 2.92
CA LEU A 28 19.47 3.29 1.65
C LEU A 28 19.99 4.64 1.12
N TYR A 29 19.21 5.70 1.28
CA TYR A 29 19.48 7.01 0.69
C TYR A 29 19.83 8.08 1.73
N GLY A 30 19.78 7.73 3.01
CA GLY A 30 20.19 8.57 4.11
C GLY A 30 19.16 9.62 4.58
N PRO A 31 19.52 10.44 5.57
CA PRO A 31 18.59 11.35 6.24
C PRO A 31 18.02 12.46 5.35
N LYS A 32 18.79 12.93 4.36
CA LYS A 32 18.35 13.99 3.43
C LYS A 32 17.23 13.52 2.51
N ALA A 33 17.37 12.32 1.93
CA ALA A 33 16.32 11.73 1.11
C ALA A 33 15.08 11.42 1.95
N TYR A 34 15.26 10.93 3.17
CA TYR A 34 14.18 10.71 4.11
C TYR A 34 13.39 11.99 4.43
N SER A 35 14.06 13.13 4.67
CA SER A 35 13.36 14.40 4.93
C SER A 35 12.54 14.87 3.73
N LEU A 36 13.01 14.63 2.50
CA LEU A 36 12.24 14.92 1.29
C LEU A 36 11.05 13.98 1.13
N ALA A 37 11.23 12.70 1.46
CA ALA A 37 10.17 11.69 1.44
C ALA A 37 9.08 11.94 2.50
N LEU A 38 9.37 12.72 3.54
CA LEU A 38 8.38 13.18 4.53
C LEU A 38 7.61 14.44 4.09
N SER A 39 7.93 15.03 2.93
CA SER A 39 7.14 16.14 2.40
C SER A 39 5.68 15.71 2.16
N PRO A 40 4.68 16.57 2.46
CA PRO A 40 3.28 16.22 2.27
C PRO A 40 2.96 15.78 0.84
N GLU A 41 3.54 16.45 -0.15
CA GLU A 41 3.32 16.17 -1.57
C GLU A 41 3.81 14.77 -1.95
N PHE A 42 5.02 14.40 -1.51
CA PHE A 42 5.56 13.07 -1.73
C PHE A 42 4.75 12.01 -0.99
N LEU A 43 4.41 12.24 0.29
CA LEU A 43 3.66 11.28 1.10
C LEU A 43 2.29 10.99 0.52
N ILE A 44 1.53 12.01 0.11
CA ILE A 44 0.21 11.82 -0.49
C ILE A 44 0.32 10.99 -1.76
N PHE A 45 1.28 11.32 -2.63
CA PHE A 45 1.50 10.58 -3.87
C PHE A 45 1.91 9.13 -3.60
N TYR A 46 2.88 8.93 -2.71
CA TYR A 46 3.42 7.63 -2.34
C TYR A 46 2.34 6.73 -1.70
N VAL A 47 1.61 7.23 -0.70
CA VAL A 47 0.49 6.52 -0.06
C VAL A 47 -0.57 6.13 -1.09
N SER A 48 -0.91 7.03 -2.01
CA SER A 48 -1.91 6.77 -3.04
C SER A 48 -1.49 5.64 -3.99
N ILE A 49 -0.21 5.63 -4.39
CA ILE A 49 0.33 4.56 -5.24
C ILE A 49 0.31 3.22 -4.52
N VAL A 50 0.84 3.19 -3.29
CA VAL A 50 0.89 1.96 -2.48
C VAL A 50 -0.52 1.41 -2.29
N PHE A 51 -1.48 2.26 -1.91
CA PHE A 51 -2.88 1.87 -1.77
C PHE A 51 -3.49 1.30 -3.05
N MET A 52 -3.27 1.94 -4.20
CA MET A 52 -3.81 1.45 -5.47
C MET A 52 -3.25 0.07 -5.84
N ILE A 53 -1.94 -0.13 -5.63
CA ILE A 53 -1.28 -1.41 -5.91
C ILE A 53 -1.83 -2.50 -4.97
N GLU A 54 -1.89 -2.24 -3.68
CA GLU A 54 -2.42 -3.20 -2.70
C GLU A 54 -3.88 -3.55 -2.96
N TYR A 55 -4.71 -2.54 -3.25
CA TYR A 55 -6.11 -2.76 -3.60
C TYR A 55 -6.25 -3.66 -4.82
N TYR A 56 -5.44 -3.42 -5.85
CA TYR A 56 -5.43 -4.25 -7.04
C TYR A 56 -5.00 -5.69 -6.74
N ILE A 57 -3.93 -5.88 -5.96
CA ILE A 57 -3.44 -7.20 -5.57
C ILE A 57 -4.48 -7.95 -4.74
N ILE A 58 -5.01 -7.33 -3.69
CA ILE A 58 -6.04 -7.93 -2.83
C ILE A 58 -7.26 -8.31 -3.67
N SER A 59 -7.76 -7.37 -4.48
CA SER A 59 -8.94 -7.63 -5.30
C SER A 59 -8.69 -8.78 -6.28
N ALA A 60 -7.51 -8.86 -6.90
CA ALA A 60 -7.18 -9.93 -7.83
C ALA A 60 -7.06 -11.30 -7.14
N VAL A 61 -6.38 -11.35 -5.99
CA VAL A 61 -6.19 -12.57 -5.19
C VAL A 61 -7.53 -13.07 -4.65
N SER A 62 -8.31 -12.20 -4.01
CA SER A 62 -9.63 -12.56 -3.47
C SER A 62 -10.58 -13.05 -4.55
N THR A 63 -10.57 -12.44 -5.74
CA THR A 63 -11.40 -12.90 -6.87
C THR A 63 -11.01 -14.30 -7.33
N LYS A 64 -9.70 -14.59 -7.45
CA LYS A 64 -9.21 -15.93 -7.81
C LYS A 64 -9.58 -16.98 -6.76
N ILE A 65 -9.42 -16.66 -5.47
CA ILE A 65 -9.79 -17.57 -4.38
C ILE A 65 -11.29 -17.86 -4.39
N LEU A 66 -12.12 -16.83 -4.54
CA LEU A 66 -13.58 -17.00 -4.61
C LEU A 66 -14.02 -17.83 -5.82
N HIS A 67 -13.34 -17.69 -6.96
CA HIS A 67 -13.60 -18.54 -8.13
C HIS A 67 -13.21 -19.99 -7.87
N PHE A 68 -12.06 -20.24 -7.24
CA PHE A 68 -11.61 -21.59 -6.89
C PHE A 68 -12.54 -22.29 -5.90
N LEU A 69 -13.03 -21.57 -4.88
CA LEU A 69 -13.94 -22.13 -3.86
C LEU A 69 -15.38 -22.39 -4.36
N LYS A 70 -15.76 -21.83 -5.52
CA LYS A 70 -17.08 -22.04 -6.13
C LYS A 70 -17.10 -23.19 -7.15
N GLN A 71 -15.94 -23.72 -7.53
CA GLN A 71 -15.81 -24.96 -8.30
C GLN A 71 -15.82 -26.16 -7.37
#